data_AF-A0A2V9WWE6-F1
#
_entry.id   AF-A0A2V9WWE6-F1
#
_cell.length_a   1.000
_cell.length_b   1.000
_cell.length_c   1.000
_cell.angle_alpha   90.00
_cell.angle_beta   90.00
_cell.angle_gamma   90.00
#
_symmetry.space_group_name_H-M   'P 1'
#
loop_
_entity.id
_entity.type
_entity.pdbx_description
1 polymer ?
#
loop_
_entity_poly.entity_id
_entity_poly.type
_entity_poly.pdbx_seq_one_letter_code
_entity_poly.pdbx_strand_id
1 'polypeptide(L)'
;MARLLFWISAAFSVYVYVGYPLLLWGLQAIFRSSARKQPVEPSVSLLVAAYNEAAVIADKIRNSLALDYPADKLEIVIASDGSKDATAEIVRSFGGAES
;
A
#
# COMPACT_ATOMS: atom_id res chain seq x y z
N MET A 1 -5.67 -29.25 42.25
CA MET A 1 -5.51 -27.86 41.73
C MET A 1 -4.45 -27.78 40.63
N ALA A 2 -3.18 -28.16 40.88
CA ALA A 2 -2.09 -28.06 39.89
C ALA A 2 -2.34 -28.78 38.54
N ARG A 3 -2.96 -29.98 38.57
CA ARG A 3 -3.32 -30.73 37.34
C ARG A 3 -4.29 -29.96 36.44
N LEU A 4 -5.27 -29.27 37.02
CA LEU A 4 -6.23 -28.47 36.25
C LEU A 4 -5.54 -27.25 35.62
N LEU A 5 -4.70 -26.55 36.38
CA LEU A 5 -3.93 -25.40 35.88
C LEU A 5 -3.00 -25.80 34.73
N PHE A 6 -2.34 -26.96 34.83
CA PHE A 6 -1.49 -27.50 33.77
C PHE A 6 -2.27 -27.74 32.47
N TRP A 7 -3.42 -28.43 32.53
CA TRP A 7 -4.22 -28.71 31.35
C TRP A 7 -4.87 -27.46 30.74
N ILE A 8 -5.27 -26.49 31.57
CA ILE A 8 -5.78 -25.19 31.08
C ILE A 8 -4.68 -24.43 30.34
N SER A 9 -3.46 -24.38 30.90
CA SER A 9 -2.33 -23.71 30.25
C SER A 9 -1.94 -24.40 28.94
N ALA A 10 -1.86 -25.73 28.93
CA ALA A 10 -1.57 -26.50 27.72
C ALA A 10 -2.64 -26.30 26.63
N ALA A 11 -3.93 -26.33 27.01
CA ALA A 11 -5.04 -26.07 26.10
C ALA A 11 -5.01 -24.64 25.55
N PHE A 12 -4.65 -23.64 26.38
CA PHE A 12 -4.49 -22.26 25.95
C PHE A 12 -3.38 -22.12 24.91
N SER A 13 -2.22 -22.75 25.13
CA SER A 13 -1.13 -22.77 24.15
C SER A 13 -1.56 -23.42 22.84
N VAL A 14 -2.23 -24.58 22.89
CA VAL A 14 -2.76 -25.25 21.69
C VAL A 14 -3.79 -24.37 20.97
N TYR A 15 -4.67 -23.68 21.71
CA TYR A 15 -5.62 -22.75 21.12
C TYR A 15 -4.92 -21.59 20.42
N VAL A 16 -3.93 -20.93 21.03
CA VAL A 16 -3.24 -19.79 20.41
C VAL A 16 -2.48 -20.20 19.16
N TYR A 17 -1.77 -21.33 19.19
CA TYR A 17 -0.91 -21.74 18.07
C TYR A 17 -1.65 -22.50 16.96
N VAL A 18 -2.74 -23.18 17.27
CA VAL A 18 -3.45 -24.05 16.32
C VAL A 18 -4.92 -23.68 16.23
N GLY A 19 -5.62 -23.57 17.36
CA GLY A 19 -7.06 -23.30 17.38
C GLY A 19 -7.45 -21.96 16.75
N TYR A 20 -6.71 -20.90 17.05
CA TYR A 20 -6.99 -19.55 16.59
C TYR A 20 -6.73 -19.38 15.08
N PRO A 21 -5.58 -19.81 14.52
CA PRO A 21 -5.39 -19.84 13.07
C PRO A 21 -6.46 -20.65 12.32
N LEU A 22 -6.85 -21.82 12.84
CA LEU A 22 -7.91 -22.65 12.22
C LEU A 22 -9.29 -21.97 12.27
N LEU A 23 -9.61 -21.35 13.40
CA LEU A 23 -10.84 -20.57 13.56
C LEU A 23 -10.88 -19.38 12.61
N LEU A 24 -9.76 -18.64 12.47
CA LEU A 24 -9.64 -17.56 11.48
C LEU A 24 -9.78 -18.08 10.05
N TRP A 25 -9.18 -19.22 9.72
CA TRP A 25 -9.30 -19.82 8.38
C TRP A 25 -10.75 -20.24 8.07
N GLY A 26 -11.45 -20.84 9.04
CA GLY A 26 -12.87 -21.18 8.91
C GLY A 26 -13.76 -19.96 8.78
N LEU A 27 -13.53 -18.92 9.60
CA LEU A 27 -14.22 -17.65 9.51
C LEU A 27 -13.97 -16.97 8.16
N GLN A 28 -12.74 -17.00 7.64
CA GLN A 28 -12.44 -16.48 6.30
C GLN A 28 -13.23 -17.21 5.22
N ALA A 29 -13.50 -18.51 5.34
CA ALA A 29 -14.34 -19.22 4.37
C ALA A 29 -15.81 -18.77 4.41
N ILE A 30 -16.32 -18.42 5.60
CA ILE A 30 -17.71 -17.98 5.82
C ILE A 30 -17.90 -16.51 5.44
N PHE A 31 -16.97 -15.65 5.88
CA PHE A 31 -16.99 -14.20 5.65
C PHE A 31 -16.23 -13.79 4.39
N ARG A 32 -15.91 -14.75 3.51
CA ARG A 32 -15.27 -14.47 2.23
C ARG A 32 -16.25 -13.68 1.36
N SER A 33 -16.18 -12.36 1.48
CA SER A 33 -16.65 -11.49 0.41
C SER A 33 -15.78 -11.82 -0.80
N SER A 34 -16.39 -12.51 -1.77
CA SER A 34 -15.81 -12.66 -3.08
C SER A 34 -15.83 -11.27 -3.72
N ALA A 35 -14.83 -10.45 -3.38
CA ALA A 35 -14.47 -9.33 -4.22
C ALA A 35 -14.11 -9.97 -5.56
N ARG A 36 -15.06 -9.94 -6.50
CA ARG A 36 -14.92 -10.53 -7.82
C ARG A 36 -13.72 -9.81 -8.44
N LYS A 37 -12.57 -10.47 -8.45
CA LYS A 37 -11.34 -9.97 -9.04
C LYS A 37 -11.53 -9.98 -10.55
N GLN A 38 -12.21 -8.95 -11.04
CA GLN A 38 -12.35 -8.70 -12.47
C GLN A 38 -11.13 -7.89 -12.90
N PRO A 39 -10.55 -8.17 -14.08
CA PRO A 39 -9.56 -7.30 -14.67
C PRO A 39 -10.26 -5.98 -15.02
N VAL A 40 -10.12 -5.00 -14.13
CA VAL A 40 -10.63 -3.64 -14.32
C VAL A 40 -9.46 -2.68 -14.23
N GLU A 41 -9.49 -1.65 -15.07
CA GLU A 41 -8.53 -0.55 -15.08
C GLU A 41 -9.31 0.73 -14.80
N PRO A 42 -9.56 1.06 -13.52
CA PRO A 42 -10.24 2.31 -13.15
C PRO A 42 -9.34 3.52 -13.44
N SER A 43 -9.90 4.73 -13.44
CA SER A 43 -9.06 5.93 -13.35
C SER A 43 -8.39 5.99 -11.98
N VAL A 44 -7.08 6.22 -11.96
CA VAL A 44 -6.25 6.23 -10.75
C VAL A 44 -5.40 7.50 -10.74
N SER A 45 -5.33 8.15 -9.57
CA SER A 45 -4.42 9.26 -9.33
C SER A 45 -3.28 8.82 -8.40
N LEU A 46 -2.05 8.90 -8.89
CA LEU A 46 -0.83 8.65 -8.14
C LEU A 46 -0.34 9.97 -7.52
N LEU A 47 -0.63 10.16 -6.24
CA LEU A 47 -0.17 11.31 -5.47
C LEU A 47 1.21 11.03 -4.84
N VAL A 48 2.17 11.92 -5.12
CA VAL A 48 3.53 11.86 -4.57
C VAL A 48 3.82 13.15 -3.82
N ALA A 49 3.98 13.07 -2.51
CA ALA A 49 4.52 14.18 -1.72
C ALA A 49 6.05 14.15 -1.79
N ALA A 50 6.68 15.26 -2.17
CA ALA A 50 8.13 15.37 -2.31
C ALA A 50 8.64 16.56 -1.48
N TYR A 51 9.58 16.31 -0.57
CA TYR A 51 10.23 17.35 0.23
C TYR A 51 11.74 17.11 0.29
N ASN A 52 12.51 18.01 -0.30
CA ASN A 52 13.98 17.88 -0.43
C ASN A 52 14.43 16.54 -1.08
N GLU A 53 13.77 16.17 -2.19
CA GLU A 53 13.99 14.93 -2.92
C GLU A 53 14.78 15.13 -4.22
N ALA A 54 15.55 16.22 -4.38
CA ALA A 54 16.22 16.55 -5.63
C ALA A 54 17.13 15.42 -6.17
N ALA A 55 17.69 14.60 -5.29
CA ALA A 55 18.55 13.48 -5.66
C ALA A 55 17.81 12.30 -6.33
N VAL A 56 16.51 12.13 -6.08
CA VAL A 56 15.75 10.93 -6.50
C VAL A 56 14.46 11.23 -7.24
N ILE A 57 13.95 12.46 -7.17
CA ILE A 57 12.64 12.82 -7.73
C ILE A 57 12.60 12.62 -9.26
N ALA A 58 13.70 12.86 -9.97
CA ALA A 58 13.79 12.61 -11.41
C ALA A 58 13.62 11.12 -11.77
N ASP A 59 14.29 10.23 -11.03
CA ASP A 59 14.16 8.79 -11.20
C ASP A 59 12.75 8.32 -10.84
N LYS A 60 12.17 8.88 -9.78
CA LYS A 60 10.81 8.58 -9.35
C LYS A 60 9.78 8.94 -10.42
N ILE A 61 9.88 10.13 -11.01
CA ILE A 61 8.98 10.57 -12.09
C ILE A 61 9.10 9.66 -13.30
N ARG A 62 10.34 9.39 -13.76
CA ARG A 62 10.58 8.46 -14.88
C ARG A 62 10.01 7.08 -14.63
N ASN A 63 10.15 6.57 -13.40
CA ASN A 63 9.57 5.27 -13.02
C ASN A 63 8.04 5.30 -13.05
N SER A 64 7.41 6.36 -12.53
CA SER A 64 5.94 6.51 -12.55
C SER A 64 5.38 6.63 -13.98
N LEU A 65 6.08 7.34 -14.87
CA LEU A 65 5.70 7.45 -16.28
C LEU A 65 5.89 6.15 -17.06
N ALA A 66 6.71 5.23 -16.56
CA ALA A 66 6.97 3.92 -17.14
C ALA A 66 6.03 2.81 -16.60
N LEU A 67 5.00 3.18 -15.82
CA LEU A 67 3.99 2.22 -15.36
C LEU A 67 3.24 1.62 -16.54
N ASP A 68 3.05 0.30 -16.51
CA ASP A 68 2.20 -0.42 -17.45
C ASP A 68 0.72 -0.19 -17.09
N TYR A 69 0.23 1.02 -17.38
CA TYR A 69 -1.15 1.44 -17.15
C TYR A 69 -1.61 2.38 -18.27
N PRO A 70 -2.90 2.35 -18.67
CA PRO A 70 -3.40 3.27 -19.68
C PRO A 70 -3.15 4.74 -19.29
N ALA A 71 -2.43 5.47 -20.14
CA ALA A 71 -2.01 6.84 -19.86
C ALA A 71 -3.19 7.83 -19.73
N ASP A 72 -4.33 7.52 -20.35
CA ASP A 72 -5.58 8.27 -20.24
C ASP A 72 -6.32 8.03 -18.91
N LYS A 73 -5.91 7.02 -18.14
CA LYS A 73 -6.51 6.65 -16.85
C LYS A 73 -5.57 6.82 -15.66
N LEU A 74 -4.32 7.24 -15.89
CA LEU A 74 -3.35 7.51 -14.85
C LEU A 74 -3.10 9.01 -14.77
N GLU A 75 -3.46 9.60 -13.64
CA GLU A 75 -3.07 10.95 -13.27
C GLU A 75 -1.89 10.86 -12.29
N ILE A 76 -0.84 11.67 -12.48
CA ILE A 76 0.29 11.74 -11.56
C ILE A 76 0.35 13.16 -11.00
N VAL A 77 0.20 13.29 -9.68
CA VAL A 77 0.22 14.57 -8.98
C VAL A 77 1.41 14.59 -8.03
N ILE A 78 2.29 15.58 -8.18
CA ILE A 78 3.48 15.73 -7.33
C ILE A 78 3.34 17.01 -6.54
N ALA A 79 3.16 16.87 -5.24
CA ALA A 79 3.06 17.99 -4.31
C ALA A 79 4.44 18.21 -3.67
N SER A 80 5.07 19.35 -3.97
CA SER A 80 6.31 19.80 -3.32
C SER A 80 6.05 21.08 -2.55
N ASP A 81 5.70 20.96 -1.27
CA ASP A 81 5.49 22.10 -0.38
C ASP A 81 6.75 22.40 0.44
N GLY A 82 7.29 23.61 0.28
CA GLY A 82 8.38 24.12 1.12
C GLY A 82 9.77 23.51 0.91
N SER A 83 10.01 22.75 -0.17
CA SER A 83 11.34 22.23 -0.54
C SER A 83 12.34 23.37 -0.67
N LYS A 84 13.54 23.19 -0.12
CA LYS A 84 14.64 24.18 -0.13
C LYS A 84 15.72 23.85 -1.15
N ASP A 85 15.62 22.71 -1.81
CA ASP A 85 16.52 22.23 -2.85
C ASP A 85 15.89 22.35 -4.25
N ALA A 86 16.53 21.75 -5.25
CA ALA A 86 16.07 21.76 -6.64
C ALA A 86 14.85 20.85 -6.92
N THR A 87 14.17 20.28 -5.91
CA THR A 87 13.04 19.35 -6.11
C THR A 87 11.97 19.95 -7.02
N ALA A 88 11.50 21.16 -6.71
CA ALA A 88 10.45 21.83 -7.47
C ALA A 88 10.88 22.15 -8.91
N GLU A 89 12.14 22.56 -9.11
CA GLU A 89 12.70 22.83 -10.43
C GLU A 89 12.76 21.55 -11.28
N ILE A 90 13.23 20.46 -10.70
CA ILE A 90 13.28 19.16 -11.37
C ILE A 90 11.87 18.69 -11.74
N VAL A 91 10.90 18.79 -10.83
CA VAL A 91 9.49 18.44 -11.13
C VAL A 91 8.94 19.27 -12.29
N ARG A 92 9.16 20.59 -12.31
CA ARG A 92 8.71 21.48 -13.39
C ARG A 92 9.36 21.12 -14.74
N SER A 93 10.60 20.62 -14.75
CA SER A 93 11.27 20.19 -16.00
C SER A 93 10.56 19.03 -16.72
N PHE A 94 9.72 18.26 -16.02
CA PHE A 94 8.89 17.20 -16.60
C PHE A 94 7.51 17.68 -17.10
N GLY A 95 7.27 19.00 -17.15
CA GLY A 95 6.02 19.57 -17.65
C GLY A 95 4.92 19.73 -16.60
N GLY A 96 5.26 19.72 -15.31
CA GLY A 96 4.31 20.00 -14.24
C GLY A 96 3.75 21.42 -14.35
N ALA A 97 2.44 21.55 -14.51
CA ALA A 97 1.71 22.79 -14.30
C ALA A 97 1.36 22.93 -12.81
N GLU A 98 1.48 24.12 -12.26
CA GLU A 98 1.01 24.39 -10.89
C GLU A 98 -0.52 24.49 -10.90
N SER A 99 -1.17 23.68 -10.07
CA SER A 99 -2.58 23.84 -9.70
C SER A 99 -2.68 24.66 -8.42
#